data_AF-A0A8T6P7A2-F1
#
_entry.id   AF-A0A8T6P7A2-F1
#
_cell.length_a   1.000
_cell.length_b   1.000
_cell.length_c   1.000
_cell.angle_alpha   90.00
_cell.angle_beta   90.00
_cell.angle_gamma   90.00
#
_symmetry.space_group_name_H-M   'P 1'
#
loop_
_entity.id
_entity.type
_entity.pdbx_description
1 polymer ?
#
loop_
_entity_poly.entity_id
_entity_poly.type
_entity_poly.pdbx_seq_one_letter_code
_entity_poly.pdbx_strand_id
1 'polypeptide(L)'
;MATVRTRWGLMLDTLARLSDTEQQLVAQGAAPADFVPDRLLDDWFETFQDGAGLTRAGISPAIITVLDEFDANLVQLIDVVPDDIADKEGYIQYDEVWRVICEMADWTLTRIAAVSQPREVTFSLN
;
A
#
# COMPACT_ATOMS: atom_id res chain seq x y z
N MET A 1 3.36 17.73 11.52
CA MET A 1 2.79 16.40 11.88
C MET A 1 1.44 16.26 11.22
N ALA A 2 1.30 15.29 10.30
CA ALA A 2 -0.01 14.93 9.76
C ALA A 2 -0.91 14.40 10.89
N THR A 3 -2.20 14.70 10.84
CA THR A 3 -3.16 14.08 11.77
C THR A 3 -3.33 12.60 11.42
N VAL A 4 -3.65 11.72 12.37
CA VAL A 4 -3.78 10.27 12.11
C VAL A 4 -4.83 9.97 11.02
N ARG A 5 -5.87 10.80 10.90
CA ARG A 5 -6.88 10.69 9.83
C ARG A 5 -6.30 11.03 8.45
N THR A 6 -5.44 12.04 8.37
CA THR A 6 -4.67 12.34 7.16
C THR A 6 -3.74 11.18 6.81
N ARG A 7 -3.07 10.61 7.83
CA ARG A 7 -2.15 9.47 7.66
C ARG A 7 -2.85 8.23 7.10
N TRP A 8 -4.04 7.90 7.61
CA TRP A 8 -4.87 6.82 7.06
C TRP A 8 -5.19 7.00 5.58
N GLY A 9 -5.62 8.21 5.19
CA GLY A 9 -5.89 8.51 3.78
C GLY A 9 -4.66 8.36 2.90
N LEU A 10 -3.50 8.80 3.38
CA LEU A 10 -2.22 8.65 2.67
C LEU A 10 -1.82 7.18 2.52
N MET A 11 -2.00 6.35 3.55
CA MET A 11 -1.70 4.91 3.43
C MET A 11 -2.55 4.24 2.35
N LEU A 12 -3.84 4.54 2.28
CA LEU A 12 -4.73 4.01 1.24
C LEU A 12 -4.34 4.52 -0.15
N ASP A 13 -3.95 5.79 -0.26
CA ASP A 13 -3.45 6.37 -1.51
C ASP A 13 -2.15 5.70 -1.96
N THR A 14 -1.21 5.47 -1.05
CA THR A 14 0.04 4.74 -1.34
C THR A 14 -0.24 3.33 -1.82
N LEU A 15 -1.12 2.57 -1.15
CA LEU A 15 -1.52 1.23 -1.58
C LEU A 15 -2.18 1.26 -2.97
N ALA A 16 -3.04 2.24 -3.25
CA ALA A 16 -3.67 2.38 -4.56
C ALA A 16 -2.64 2.65 -5.66
N ARG A 17 -1.69 3.55 -5.40
CA ARG A 17 -0.60 3.86 -6.34
C ARG A 17 0.35 2.67 -6.52
N LEU A 18 0.64 1.90 -5.45
CA LEU A 18 1.40 0.66 -5.54
C LEU A 18 0.69 -0.39 -6.40
N SER A 19 -0.64 -0.49 -6.34
CA SER A 19 -1.39 -1.44 -7.15
C SER A 19 -1.52 -1.07 -8.63
N ASP A 20 -1.36 0.22 -8.97
CA ASP A 20 -1.59 0.74 -10.32
C ASP A 20 -0.28 0.96 -11.09
N THR A 21 0.17 -0.08 -11.80
CA THR A 21 1.38 -0.04 -12.63
C THR A 21 1.27 0.99 -13.76
N GLU A 22 0.09 1.23 -14.32
CA GLU A 22 -0.09 2.23 -15.39
C GLU A 22 0.15 3.64 -14.86
N GLN A 23 -0.43 3.95 -13.70
CA GLN A 23 -0.22 5.23 -13.04
C GLN A 23 1.26 5.42 -12.64
N GLN A 24 1.92 4.36 -12.19
CA GLN A 24 3.36 4.41 -11.88
C GLN A 24 4.20 4.74 -13.12
N LEU A 25 3.90 4.14 -14.27
CA LEU A 25 4.61 4.44 -15.53
C LEU A 25 4.41 5.89 -15.96
N VAL A 26 3.18 6.40 -15.86
CA VAL A 26 2.90 7.81 -16.15
C VAL A 26 3.68 8.73 -15.20
N ALA A 27 3.69 8.42 -13.90
CA ALA A 27 4.44 9.18 -12.91
C ALA A 27 5.96 9.11 -13.16
N GLN A 28 6.48 7.95 -13.56
CA GLN A 28 7.89 7.73 -13.84
C GLN A 28 8.35 8.53 -15.07
N GLY A 29 7.52 8.59 -16.12
CA GLY A 29 7.77 9.43 -17.29
C GLY A 29 7.72 10.93 -16.99
N ALA A 30 6.90 11.36 -16.02
CA ALA A 30 6.81 12.75 -15.59
C ALA A 30 7.97 13.18 -14.66
N ALA A 31 8.57 12.23 -13.92
CA ALA A 31 9.67 12.46 -12.99
C ALA A 31 10.81 11.44 -13.21
N PRO A 32 11.56 11.54 -14.32
CA PRO A 32 12.56 10.54 -14.71
C PRO A 32 13.80 10.50 -13.80
N ALA A 33 14.09 11.60 -13.10
CA ALA A 33 15.21 11.66 -12.15
C ALA A 33 14.95 10.78 -10.91
N ASP A 34 13.70 10.73 -10.46
CA ASP A 34 13.28 9.94 -9.31
C ASP A 34 12.96 8.51 -9.73
N PHE A 35 12.97 7.59 -8.79
CA PHE A 35 12.47 6.24 -9.01
C PHE A 35 11.16 6.08 -8.24
N VAL A 36 10.06 5.91 -8.98
CA VAL A 36 8.71 5.92 -8.40
C VAL A 36 8.49 4.78 -7.39
N PRO A 37 8.92 3.54 -7.65
CA PRO A 37 8.92 2.46 -6.67
C PRO A 37 9.52 2.84 -5.32
N ASP A 38 10.76 3.36 -5.28
CA ASP A 38 11.40 3.78 -4.02
C ASP A 38 10.55 4.78 -3.25
N ARG A 39 10.06 5.81 -3.96
CA ARG A 39 9.21 6.83 -3.33
C ARG A 39 7.93 6.24 -2.75
N LEU A 40 7.33 5.26 -3.41
CA LEU A 40 6.11 4.59 -2.91
C LEU A 40 6.41 3.74 -1.67
N LEU A 41 7.57 3.08 -1.63
CA LEU A 41 8.02 2.32 -0.47
C LEU A 41 8.31 3.26 0.72
N ASP A 42 9.00 4.36 0.48
CA ASP A 42 9.25 5.40 1.47
C ASP A 42 7.94 6.01 2.00
N ASP A 43 7.02 6.37 1.11
CA ASP A 43 5.68 6.87 1.45
C ASP A 43 4.94 5.87 2.35
N TRP A 44 5.07 4.55 2.10
CA TRP A 44 4.47 3.52 2.94
C TRP A 44 5.09 3.49 4.34
N PHE A 45 6.41 3.37 4.47
CA PHE A 45 7.06 3.29 5.78
C PHE A 45 6.89 4.56 6.61
N GLU A 46 6.92 5.74 5.97
CA GLU A 46 6.66 7.01 6.65
C GLU A 46 5.23 7.07 7.20
N THR A 47 4.24 6.55 6.46
CA THR A 47 2.84 6.66 6.82
C THR A 47 2.34 5.52 7.70
N PHE A 48 2.83 4.30 7.56
CA PHE A 48 2.33 3.16 8.34
C PHE A 48 2.82 3.20 9.79
N GLN A 49 4.15 3.30 9.98
CA GLN A 49 4.82 3.38 11.29
C GLN A 49 4.35 2.28 12.26
N ASP A 50 4.40 1.01 11.85
CA ASP A 50 3.95 -0.15 12.65
C ASP A 50 2.52 0.04 13.20
N GLY A 51 1.64 0.67 12.41
CA GLY A 51 0.27 0.97 12.80
C GLY A 51 0.11 1.98 13.95
N ALA A 52 1.16 2.73 14.31
CA ALA A 52 1.19 3.56 15.51
C ALA A 52 0.04 4.59 15.56
N GLY A 53 -0.92 4.40 16.46
CA GLY A 53 -2.03 5.33 16.66
C GLY A 53 -3.27 5.07 15.79
N LEU A 54 -3.27 4.07 14.90
CA LEU A 54 -4.43 3.72 14.07
C LEU A 54 -5.64 3.30 14.91
N THR A 55 -5.44 2.50 15.97
CA THR A 55 -6.53 2.13 16.89
C THR A 55 -7.14 3.35 17.57
N ARG A 56 -6.32 4.34 17.96
CA ARG A 56 -6.81 5.60 18.56
C ARG A 56 -7.59 6.45 17.58
N ALA A 57 -7.36 6.28 16.28
CA ALA A 57 -8.10 6.94 15.21
C ALA A 57 -9.38 6.19 14.78
N GLY A 58 -9.72 5.08 15.46
CA GLY A 58 -10.93 4.31 15.18
C GLY A 58 -10.80 3.30 14.04
N ILE A 59 -9.57 3.02 13.57
CA ILE A 59 -9.35 1.94 12.62
C ILE A 59 -9.50 0.60 13.35
N SER A 60 -10.26 -0.31 12.75
CA SER A 60 -10.57 -1.59 13.39
C SER A 60 -9.31 -2.47 13.51
N PRO A 61 -9.18 -3.29 14.57
CA PRO A 61 -8.07 -4.22 14.70
C PRO A 61 -7.93 -5.17 13.50
N ALA A 62 -9.05 -5.57 12.88
CA ALA A 62 -9.03 -6.41 11.70
C ALA A 62 -8.36 -5.74 10.50
N ILE A 63 -8.61 -4.45 10.28
CA ILE A 63 -7.92 -3.68 9.23
C ILE A 63 -6.43 -3.54 9.57
N ILE A 64 -6.09 -3.28 10.83
CA ILE A 64 -4.69 -3.17 11.27
C ILE A 64 -3.94 -4.49 11.00
N THR A 65 -4.53 -5.64 11.31
CA THR A 65 -3.93 -6.95 11.00
C THR A 65 -3.68 -7.14 9.50
N VAL A 66 -4.60 -6.71 8.64
CA VAL A 66 -4.39 -6.79 7.18
C VAL A 66 -3.19 -5.91 6.75
N LEU A 67 -3.04 -4.73 7.33
CA LEU A 67 -1.93 -3.83 7.04
C LEU A 67 -0.59 -4.35 7.61
N ASP A 68 -0.60 -4.91 8.82
CA ASP A 68 0.56 -5.57 9.42
C ASP A 68 1.04 -6.75 8.57
N GLU A 69 0.12 -7.54 8.03
CA GLU A 69 0.45 -8.65 7.12
C GLU A 69 1.06 -8.15 5.81
N PHE A 70 0.54 -7.06 5.23
CA PHE A 70 1.15 -6.45 4.05
C PHE A 70 2.57 -5.95 4.35
N ASP A 71 2.76 -5.20 5.44
CA ASP A 71 4.05 -4.65 5.85
C ASP A 71 5.10 -5.74 6.10
N ALA A 72 4.73 -6.80 6.83
CA ALA A 72 5.63 -7.91 7.13
C ALA A 72 6.07 -8.68 5.86
N ASN A 73 5.20 -8.78 4.86
CA ASN A 73 5.55 -9.38 3.57
C ASN A 73 6.39 -8.42 2.71
N LEU A 74 6.10 -7.12 2.76
CA LEU A 74 6.87 -6.11 2.05
C LEU A 74 8.32 -6.06 2.53
N VAL A 75 8.54 -6.08 3.86
CA VAL A 75 9.88 -6.12 4.47
C VAL A 75 10.69 -7.34 4.02
N GLN A 76 10.06 -8.48 3.71
CA GLN A 76 10.76 -9.66 3.19
C GLN A 76 11.17 -9.51 1.71
N LEU A 77 10.48 -8.66 0.96
CA LEU A 77 10.69 -8.46 -0.48
C LEU A 77 11.56 -7.24 -0.79
N ILE A 78 11.63 -6.25 0.11
CA ILE A 78 12.37 -5.02 -0.16
C ILE A 78 13.87 -5.25 -0.29
N ASP A 79 14.43 -6.24 0.41
CA ASP A 79 15.86 -6.59 0.33
C ASP A 79 16.28 -7.12 -1.05
N VAL A 80 15.33 -7.49 -1.92
CA VAL A 80 15.59 -7.94 -3.29
C VAL A 80 15.24 -6.87 -4.34
N VAL A 81 14.72 -5.71 -3.92
CA VAL A 81 14.54 -4.55 -4.79
C VAL A 81 15.93 -3.94 -5.07
N PRO A 82 16.31 -3.70 -6.33
CA PRO A 82 17.64 -3.18 -6.65
C PRO A 82 17.80 -1.71 -6.27
N ASP A 83 18.95 -1.35 -5.65
CA ASP A 83 19.28 0.02 -5.25
C ASP A 83 19.56 0.98 -6.44
N ASP A 84 19.90 0.45 -7.62
CA ASP A 84 20.17 1.23 -8.83
C ASP A 84 19.60 0.54 -10.07
N ILE A 85 18.71 1.25 -10.77
CA ILE A 85 17.99 0.73 -11.93
C ILE A 85 18.15 1.68 -13.11
N ALA A 86 18.89 1.22 -14.12
CA ALA A 86 19.08 1.95 -15.37
C ALA A 86 17.80 2.02 -16.22
N ASP A 87 17.03 0.92 -16.29
CA ASP A 87 15.77 0.83 -17.01
C ASP A 87 14.57 0.82 -16.04
N LYS A 88 14.21 2.01 -15.56
CA LYS A 88 13.14 2.19 -14.57
C LYS A 88 11.77 1.76 -15.10
N GLU A 89 11.46 2.04 -16.36
CA GLU A 89 10.19 1.64 -16.98
C GLU A 89 10.11 0.12 -17.18
N GLY A 90 11.20 -0.48 -17.66
CA GLY A 90 11.30 -1.94 -17.79
C GLY A 90 11.17 -2.65 -16.46
N TYR A 91 11.74 -2.09 -15.39
CA TYR A 91 11.55 -2.62 -14.03
C TYR A 91 10.08 -2.57 -13.61
N ILE A 92 9.43 -1.40 -13.71
CA ILE A 92 8.02 -1.25 -13.32
C ILE A 92 7.10 -2.21 -14.11
N GLN A 93 7.41 -2.48 -15.38
CA GLN A 93 6.58 -3.35 -16.23
C GLN A 93 6.82 -4.84 -16.04
N TYR A 94 8.07 -5.24 -15.82
CA TYR A 94 8.48 -6.64 -16.03
C TYR A 94 9.17 -7.28 -14.85
N ASP A 95 9.58 -6.51 -13.84
CA ASP A 95 10.22 -7.08 -12.66
C ASP A 95 9.23 -7.93 -11.85
N GLU A 96 9.64 -9.17 -11.55
CA GLU A 96 8.76 -10.14 -10.89
C GLU A 96 8.51 -9.76 -9.42
N VAL A 97 9.53 -9.26 -8.72
CA VAL A 97 9.40 -8.83 -7.32
C VAL A 97 8.47 -7.64 -7.25
N TRP A 98 8.69 -6.64 -8.10
CA TRP A 98 7.84 -5.46 -8.15
C TRP A 98 6.38 -5.83 -8.45
N ARG A 99 6.15 -6.71 -9.41
CA ARG A 99 4.79 -7.18 -9.72
C ARG A 99 4.13 -7.84 -8.51
N VAL A 100 4.86 -8.66 -7.75
CA VAL A 100 4.34 -9.27 -6.52
C VAL A 100 3.98 -8.21 -5.48
N ILE A 101 4.80 -7.17 -5.32
CA ILE A 101 4.49 -6.05 -4.41
C ILE A 101 3.20 -5.34 -4.86
N CYS A 102 3.03 -5.07 -6.16
CA CYS A 102 1.82 -4.46 -6.70
C CYS A 102 0.57 -5.33 -6.45
N GLU A 103 0.66 -6.64 -6.72
CA GLU A 103 -0.42 -7.61 -6.48
C GLU A 103 -0.79 -7.71 -5.00
N MET A 104 0.21 -7.67 -4.11
CA MET A 104 -0.02 -7.64 -2.67
C MET A 104 -0.75 -6.37 -2.23
N ALA A 105 -0.42 -5.21 -2.81
CA ALA A 105 -1.11 -3.96 -2.51
C ALA A 105 -2.59 -4.01 -2.93
N ASP A 106 -2.88 -4.51 -4.14
CA ASP A 106 -4.25 -4.71 -4.62
C ASP A 106 -5.05 -5.67 -3.71
N TRP A 107 -4.42 -6.80 -3.33
CA TRP A 107 -5.06 -7.77 -2.44
C TRP A 107 -5.34 -7.18 -1.06
N THR A 108 -4.42 -6.36 -0.54
CA THR A 108 -4.58 -5.65 0.74
C THR A 108 -5.78 -4.71 0.69
N LEU A 109 -5.91 -3.90 -0.37
CA LEU A 109 -7.06 -3.03 -0.57
C LEU A 109 -8.38 -3.81 -0.64
N THR A 110 -8.39 -4.91 -1.38
CA THR A 110 -9.56 -5.80 -1.48
C THR A 110 -9.97 -6.36 -0.12
N ARG A 111 -9.00 -6.78 0.71
CA ARG A 111 -9.26 -7.29 2.06
C ARG A 111 -9.77 -6.19 2.99
N ILE A 112 -9.20 -4.99 2.93
CA ILE A 112 -9.68 -3.82 3.69
C ILE A 112 -11.13 -3.53 3.33
N ALA A 113 -11.47 -3.54 2.04
CA ALA A 113 -12.84 -3.32 1.59
C ALA A 113 -13.80 -4.40 2.13
N ALA A 114 -13.40 -5.68 2.08
CA ALA A 114 -14.21 -6.79 2.57
C ALA A 114 -14.49 -6.71 4.09
N VAL A 115 -13.49 -6.38 4.91
CA VAL A 115 -13.67 -6.25 6.37
C VAL A 115 -14.36 -4.95 6.79
N SER A 116 -14.42 -3.97 5.89
CA SER A 116 -15.09 -2.68 6.12
C SER A 116 -16.60 -2.74 5.80
N GLN A 117 -17.09 -3.82 5.20
CA GLN A 117 -18.51 -3.99 4.95
C GLN A 117 -19.25 -4.13 6.28
N PRO A 118 -20.34 -3.37 6.50
CA PRO A 118 -21.20 -3.61 7.65
C PRO A 118 -21.73 -5.05 7.55
N ARG A 119 -21.55 -5.84 8.62
CA ARG A 119 -22.23 -7.14 8.75
C ARG A 119 -23.70 -6.93 8.38
N GLU A 120 -24.22 -7.75 7.46
CA GLU A 120 -25.62 -7.72 7.06
C GLU A 120 -26.50 -7.52 8.30
N VAL A 121 -27.22 -6.41 8.33
CA VAL A 121 -28.24 -6.17 9.34
C VAL A 121 -29.29 -7.23 9.08
N THR A 122 -29.26 -8.30 9.85
CA THR A 122 -30.31 -9.30 9.85
C THR A 122 -31.52 -8.58 10.43
N PHE A 123 -32.38 -8.05 9.55
CA PHE A 123 -33.68 -7.55 9.95
C PHE A 123 -34.46 -8.74 10.51
N SER A 124 -34.38 -8.94 11.83
CA SER A 124 -35.28 -9.85 12.54
C SER A 124 -36.63 -9.14 12.60
N LEU A 125 -37.55 -9.55 11.73
CA LEU A 125 -38.97 -9.24 11.86
C LEU A 125 -39.50 -9.99 13.09
N ASN A 126 -39.34 -9.39 14.27
CA ASN A 126 -40.13 -9.73 15.46
C ASN A 126 -41.26 -8.72 15.61
#